data_AF-A0A968KXF9-F1
#
_entry.id   AF-A0A968KXF9-F1
#
_cell.length_a   1.000
_cell.length_b   1.000
_cell.length_c   1.000
_cell.angle_alpha   90.00
_cell.angle_beta   90.00
_cell.angle_gamma   90.00
#
_symmetry.space_group_name_H-M   'P 1'
#
loop_
_entity.id
_entity.type
_entity.pdbx_description
1 polymer ?
#
loop_
_entity_poly.entity_id
_entity_poly.type
_entity_poly.pdbx_seq_one_letter_code
_entity_poly.pdbx_strand_id
1 'polypeptide(L)'
;MPTIGQKLKAAREDQHLTLEKVFEATRIRVTYLQALEADDHSVMPSPVQARGYLRNYTEYLGLNFGQLLEEMRSERQSSGEIIGHAALTVAQPGQPPRPDSVPRAAPPSPPTV
;
A
#
# COMPACT_ATOMS: atom_id res chain seq x y z
N MET A 1 -2.95 8.88 -18.36
CA MET A 1 -4.28 9.20 -17.77
C MET A 1 -4.12 10.30 -16.71
N PRO A 2 -5.20 10.90 -16.17
CA PRO A 2 -5.08 11.74 -14.98
C PRO A 2 -4.48 10.96 -13.81
N THR A 3 -3.63 11.59 -13.02
CA THR A 3 -2.98 10.94 -11.87
C THR A 3 -3.97 10.63 -10.74
N ILE A 4 -3.55 9.82 -9.77
CA ILE A 4 -4.32 9.56 -8.54
C ILE A 4 -4.69 10.88 -7.86
N GLY A 5 -3.72 11.80 -7.71
CA GLY A 5 -3.98 13.14 -7.17
C GLY A 5 -5.02 13.95 -7.95
N GLN A 6 -4.95 13.93 -9.28
CA GLN A 6 -5.95 14.59 -10.12
C GLN A 6 -7.35 13.97 -10.00
N LYS A 7 -7.46 12.64 -9.84
CA LYS A 7 -8.74 11.96 -9.60
C LYS A 7 -9.34 12.32 -8.23
N LEU A 8 -8.54 12.39 -7.17
CA LEU A 8 -8.97 12.86 -5.85
C LEU A 8 -9.50 14.30 -5.91
N LYS A 9 -8.72 15.17 -6.57
CA LYS A 9 -9.08 16.58 -6.74
C LYS A 9 -10.41 16.72 -7.49
N ALA A 10 -10.56 16.04 -8.63
CA ALA A 10 -11.80 16.06 -9.41
C ALA A 10 -13.00 15.58 -8.58
N ALA A 11 -12.87 14.48 -7.84
CA ALA A 11 -13.94 13.96 -6.98
C ALA A 11 -14.26 14.87 -5.78
N ARG A 12 -13.31 15.67 -5.29
CA ARG A 12 -13.56 16.72 -4.29
C ARG A 12 -14.30 17.91 -4.91
N GLU A 13 -13.88 18.34 -6.10
CA GLU A 13 -14.45 19.48 -6.82
C GLU A 13 -15.89 19.21 -7.30
N ASP A 14 -16.18 17.99 -7.76
CA ASP A 14 -17.52 17.49 -8.13
C ASP A 14 -18.50 17.53 -6.94
N GLN A 15 -18.02 17.17 -5.74
CA GLN A 15 -18.80 17.25 -4.49
C GLN A 15 -18.81 18.66 -3.87
N HIS A 16 -18.23 19.67 -4.54
CA HIS A 16 -18.09 21.05 -4.05
C HIS A 16 -17.44 21.17 -2.66
N LEU A 17 -16.59 20.23 -2.28
CA LEU A 17 -15.94 20.17 -0.96
C LEU A 17 -14.68 21.05 -0.91
N THR A 18 -14.50 21.81 0.16
CA THR A 18 -13.23 22.50 0.44
C THR A 18 -12.24 21.56 1.12
N LEU A 19 -10.94 21.83 0.97
CA LEU A 19 -9.89 21.09 1.68
C LEU A 19 -10.03 21.21 3.21
N GLU A 20 -10.60 22.32 3.69
CA GLU A 20 -10.93 22.52 5.11
C GLU A 20 -12.02 21.56 5.58
N LYS A 21 -13.09 21.34 4.81
CA LYS A 21 -14.13 20.35 5.14
C LYS A 21 -13.59 18.93 5.14
N VAL A 22 -12.71 18.60 4.20
CA VAL A 22 -12.01 17.30 4.18
C VAL A 22 -11.11 17.17 5.43
N PHE A 23 -10.40 18.22 5.84
CA PHE A 23 -9.61 18.22 7.08
C PHE A 23 -10.48 18.04 8.33
N GLU A 24 -11.63 18.71 8.45
CA GLU A 24 -12.54 18.54 9.58
C GLU A 24 -13.00 17.08 9.75
N ALA A 25 -13.33 16.42 8.63
CA ALA A 25 -13.83 15.05 8.61
C ALA A 25 -12.72 13.99 8.79
N THR A 26 -11.61 14.13 8.06
CA THR A 26 -10.53 13.12 8.03
C THR A 26 -9.41 13.36 9.05
N ARG A 27 -9.31 14.58 9.61
CA ARG A 27 -8.21 15.11 10.42
C ARG A 27 -6.83 15.12 9.73
N ILE A 28 -6.79 14.91 8.40
CA ILE A 28 -5.57 15.03 7.59
C ILE A 28 -5.32 16.51 7.30
N ARG A 29 -4.17 17.06 7.73
CA ARG A 29 -3.83 18.48 7.50
C ARG A 29 -3.96 18.86 6.03
N VAL A 30 -4.49 20.06 5.77
CA VAL A 30 -4.67 20.63 4.41
C VAL A 30 -3.41 20.51 3.56
N THR A 31 -2.22 20.77 4.11
CA THR A 31 -0.93 20.60 3.42
C THR A 31 -0.73 19.20 2.84
N TYR A 32 -1.13 18.15 3.57
CA TYR A 32 -1.03 16.76 3.09
C TYR A 32 -2.15 16.40 2.13
N LEU A 33 -3.34 17.01 2.24
CA LEU A 33 -4.41 16.84 1.26
C LEU A 33 -4.02 17.45 -0.09
N GLN A 34 -3.44 18.66 -0.09
CA GLN A 34 -2.87 19.29 -1.29
C GLN A 34 -1.72 18.45 -1.88
N ALA A 35 -0.87 17.88 -1.03
CA ALA A 35 0.19 16.97 -1.45
C ALA A 35 -0.35 15.72 -2.16
N LEU A 36 -1.39 15.10 -1.60
CA LEU A 36 -2.08 13.96 -2.23
C LEU A 36 -2.74 14.35 -3.56
N GLU A 37 -3.37 15.53 -3.66
CA GLU A 37 -3.91 16.05 -4.94
C GLU A 37 -2.81 16.34 -5.98
N ALA A 38 -1.59 16.67 -5.54
CA ALA A 38 -0.44 16.99 -6.39
C ALA A 38 0.47 15.78 -6.71
N ASP A 39 0.21 14.60 -6.13
CA ASP A 39 1.12 13.42 -6.10
C ASP A 39 2.49 13.71 -5.42
N ASP A 40 2.59 14.80 -4.64
CA ASP A 40 3.81 15.16 -3.91
C ASP A 40 3.96 14.31 -2.65
N HIS A 41 4.71 13.23 -2.78
CA HIS A 41 5.03 12.36 -1.65
C HIS A 41 6.22 12.89 -0.80
N SER A 42 6.88 13.97 -1.21
CA SER A 42 8.07 14.52 -0.54
C SER A 42 7.74 15.27 0.75
N VAL A 43 6.59 15.94 0.82
CA VAL A 43 6.14 16.60 2.06
C VAL A 43 5.48 15.65 3.08
N MET A 44 5.35 14.36 2.74
CA MET A 44 4.64 13.39 3.58
C MET A 44 5.55 12.83 4.69
N PRO A 45 5.07 12.70 5.94
CA PRO A 45 5.92 12.32 7.08
C PRO A 45 6.41 10.87 7.03
N SER A 46 5.74 9.99 6.26
CA SER A 46 6.17 8.61 6.00
C SER A 46 5.33 8.01 4.87
N PRO A 47 5.89 7.15 4.00
CA PRO A 47 5.12 6.45 2.97
C PRO A 47 4.00 5.57 3.53
N VAL A 48 4.12 5.09 4.77
CA VAL A 48 3.05 4.34 5.45
C VAL A 48 1.87 5.25 5.80
N GLN A 49 2.17 6.45 6.33
CA GLN A 49 1.12 7.44 6.62
C GLN A 49 0.49 7.99 5.34
N ALA A 50 1.25 8.19 4.26
CA ALA A 50 0.71 8.59 2.97
C ALA A 50 -0.36 7.62 2.44
N ARG A 51 -0.13 6.31 2.54
CA ARG A 51 -1.13 5.29 2.19
C ARG A 51 -2.37 5.34 3.09
N GLY A 52 -2.19 5.58 4.39
CA GLY A 52 -3.30 5.75 5.33
C GLY A 52 -4.15 6.99 5.05
N TYR A 53 -3.51 8.13 4.78
CA TYR A 53 -4.19 9.38 4.43
C TYR A 53 -4.91 9.26 3.07
N LEU A 54 -4.25 8.65 2.07
CA LEU A 54 -4.85 8.37 0.77
C LEU A 54 -6.09 7.50 0.90
N ARG A 55 -6.03 6.41 1.69
CA ARG A 55 -7.19 5.55 1.96
C ARG A 55 -8.33 6.33 2.62
N ASN A 56 -8.06 7.00 3.74
CA ASN A 56 -9.08 7.79 4.46
C ASN A 56 -9.72 8.86 3.55
N TYR A 57 -8.93 9.49 2.68
CA TYR A 57 -9.43 10.51 1.75
C TYR A 57 -10.28 9.89 0.64
N THR A 58 -9.87 8.76 0.05
CA THR A 58 -10.72 8.02 -0.90
C THR A 58 -12.03 7.55 -0.26
N GLU A 59 -11.99 7.00 0.96
CA GLU A 59 -13.19 6.54 1.68
C GLU A 59 -14.13 7.71 2.00
N TYR A 60 -13.60 8.88 2.35
CA TYR A 60 -14.40 10.11 2.56
C TYR A 60 -15.04 10.63 1.26
N LEU A 61 -14.37 10.52 0.12
CA LEU A 61 -14.89 10.90 -1.19
C LEU A 61 -15.81 9.85 -1.83
N GLY A 62 -16.03 8.70 -1.18
CA GLY A 62 -16.78 7.57 -1.75
C GLY A 62 -16.04 6.79 -2.85
N LEU A 63 -14.73 7.03 -3.04
CA LEU A 63 -13.89 6.36 -4.02
C LEU A 63 -13.35 5.03 -3.49
N ASN A 64 -13.31 4.01 -4.35
CA ASN A 64 -12.76 2.71 -3.98
C ASN A 64 -11.23 2.69 -4.10
N PHE A 65 -10.54 2.80 -2.96
CA PHE A 65 -9.08 2.75 -2.87
C PHE A 65 -8.45 1.52 -3.55
N GLY A 66 -9.11 0.35 -3.45
CA GLY A 66 -8.62 -0.90 -4.03
C GLY A 66 -8.60 -0.85 -5.56
N GLN A 67 -9.71 -0.41 -6.17
CA GLN A 67 -9.77 -0.26 -7.63
C GLN A 67 -8.80 0.81 -8.13
N LEU A 68 -8.61 1.91 -7.40
CA LEU A 68 -7.68 2.98 -7.78
C LEU A 68 -6.22 2.50 -7.81
N LEU A 69 -5.84 1.63 -6.86
CA LEU A 69 -4.53 0.96 -6.86
C LEU A 69 -4.40 -0.09 -7.98
N GLU A 70 -5.47 -0.84 -8.25
CA GLU A 70 -5.49 -1.90 -9.28
C GLU A 70 -5.42 -1.32 -10.70
N GLU A 71 -6.05 -0.17 -10.95
CA GLU A 71 -5.95 0.57 -12.21
C GLU A 71 -4.50 1.06 -12.43
N MET A 72 -3.88 1.70 -11.42
CA MET A 72 -2.48 2.12 -11.49
C MET A 72 -1.52 0.92 -11.66
N ARG A 73 -1.82 -0.22 -11.04
CA ARG A 73 -1.03 -1.45 -11.20
C ARG A 73 -1.17 -2.00 -12.62
N SER A 74 -2.39 -2.03 -13.15
CA SER A 74 -2.69 -2.43 -14.53
C SER A 74 -1.98 -1.52 -15.52
N GLU A 75 -2.05 -0.18 -15.41
CA GLU A 75 -1.35 0.74 -16.30
C GLU A 75 0.16 0.47 -16.38
N ARG A 76 0.82 0.20 -15.23
CA ARG A 76 2.25 -0.17 -15.20
C ARG A 76 2.53 -1.54 -15.84
N GLN A 77 1.58 -2.47 -15.81
CA GLN A 77 1.71 -3.79 -16.43
C GLN A 77 1.35 -3.76 -17.93
N SER A 78 0.39 -2.93 -18.35
CA SER A 78 -0.02 -2.75 -19.76
C SER A 78 1.05 -2.08 -20.60
N SER A 79 1.93 -1.27 -20.01
CA SER A 79 3.14 -0.75 -20.67
C SER A 79 4.27 -1.81 -20.78
N GLY A 80 4.01 -3.07 -20.41
CA GLY A 80 4.99 -4.14 -20.29
C GLY A 80 4.68 -5.43 -21.06
N GLU A 81 3.69 -5.46 -21.96
CA GLU A 81 3.43 -6.66 -22.79
C GLU A 81 4.34 -6.72 -24.04
N ILE A 82 5.57 -7.18 -23.80
CA ILE A 82 6.12 -8.37 -24.46
C ILE A 82 6.99 -9.09 -23.39
N ILE A 83 6.48 -10.10 -22.70
CA ILE A 83 6.47 -11.52 -23.11
C ILE A 83 5.61 -12.28 -22.08
N GLY A 84 4.83 -13.28 -22.51
CA GLY A 84 4.51 -14.42 -21.62
C GLY A 84 3.05 -14.73 -21.32
N HIS A 85 2.15 -14.66 -22.30
CA HIS A 85 0.89 -15.42 -22.24
C HIS A 85 1.19 -16.94 -22.25
N ALA A 86 1.30 -17.59 -21.09
CA ALA A 86 1.21 -19.06 -20.99
C ALA A 86 0.89 -19.57 -19.57
N ALA A 87 -0.10 -20.47 -19.51
CA ALA A 87 -0.29 -21.53 -18.52
C ALA A 87 -0.44 -21.16 -17.02
N LEU A 88 -1.70 -21.23 -16.57
CA LEU A 88 -2.14 -22.11 -15.48
C LEU A 88 -1.02 -22.98 -14.86
N THR A 89 -0.65 -22.72 -13.60
CA THR A 89 -0.14 -23.76 -12.68
C THR A 89 -0.39 -23.34 -11.24
N VAL A 90 -1.22 -24.14 -10.55
CA VAL A 90 -1.25 -24.16 -9.09
C VAL A 90 -0.01 -24.94 -8.62
N ALA A 91 0.95 -24.25 -8.03
CA ALA A 91 2.06 -24.90 -7.32
C ALA A 91 2.65 -23.96 -6.27
N GLN A 92 2.58 -24.36 -5.01
CA GLN A 92 3.55 -23.94 -3.99
C GLN A 92 4.54 -25.09 -3.76
N PRO A 93 5.77 -25.03 -4.29
CA PRO A 93 6.87 -25.88 -3.84
C PRO A 93 7.89 -25.00 -3.11
N GLY A 94 7.93 -25.05 -1.77
CA GLY A 94 8.85 -24.17 -1.03
C GLY A 94 8.99 -24.36 0.48
N GLN A 95 8.16 -25.18 1.13
CA GLN A 95 8.30 -25.45 2.56
C GLN A 95 8.52 -26.95 2.78
N PRO A 96 9.78 -27.44 2.90
CA PRO A 96 10.03 -28.79 3.35
C PRO A 96 9.58 -28.93 4.80
N PRO A 97 8.84 -29.99 5.17
CA PRO A 97 8.53 -30.26 6.57
C PRO A 97 9.84 -30.55 7.31
N ARG A 98 10.08 -29.86 8.42
CA ARG A 98 11.15 -30.26 9.34
C ARG A 98 10.67 -31.50 10.09
N PRO A 99 11.34 -32.67 9.96
CA PRO A 99 10.93 -33.85 10.70
C PRO A 99 11.24 -33.69 12.18
N ASP A 100 10.42 -34.36 12.99
CA ASP A 100 10.55 -34.45 14.44
C ASP A 100 11.75 -35.34 14.87
N SER A 101 12.10 -35.28 16.17
CA SER A 101 12.86 -36.25 16.98
C SER A 101 14.39 -36.10 17.16
N VAL A 102 14.72 -35.63 18.38
CA VAL A 102 15.78 -36.00 19.38
C VAL A 102 16.48 -37.39 19.20
N PRO A 103 17.69 -37.70 19.80
CA PRO A 103 18.13 -37.29 21.17
C PRO A 103 19.66 -37.15 21.52
N ARG A 104 19.91 -36.60 22.73
CA ARG A 104 20.93 -36.97 23.77
C ARG A 104 22.46 -36.94 23.47
N ALA A 105 23.19 -36.09 24.22
CA ALA A 105 24.30 -36.48 25.14
C ALA A 105 24.87 -35.28 25.94
N ALA A 106 25.48 -35.52 27.10
CA ALA A 106 26.22 -34.59 27.97
C ALA A 106 27.44 -35.35 28.57
N PRO A 107 28.27 -34.82 29.49
CA PRO A 107 28.77 -33.44 29.76
C PRO A 107 30.31 -33.37 29.47
N PRO A 108 31.13 -32.40 29.97
CA PRO A 108 31.55 -32.33 31.39
C PRO A 108 31.76 -30.91 31.99
N SER A 109 31.84 -30.84 33.33
CA SER A 109 32.40 -29.72 34.14
C SER A 109 33.95 -29.86 34.26
N PRO A 110 34.72 -29.10 35.09
CA PRO A 110 34.48 -27.92 35.95
C PRO A 110 35.42 -26.74 35.48
N PRO A 111 36.06 -25.83 36.28
CA PRO A 111 35.94 -25.48 37.71
C PRO A 111 35.92 -23.97 38.11
N THR A 112 35.47 -23.74 39.35
CA THR A 112 35.96 -22.83 40.41
C THR A 112 36.60 -21.47 40.11
N VAL A 113 35.94 -20.40 40.58
CA VAL A 113 36.44 -19.53 41.67
C VAL A 113 35.31 -19.37 42.70
#